data_AF-A0A6G3DCW1-F1
#
_entry.id   AF-A0A6G3DCW1-F1
#
_cell.length_a   1.000
_cell.length_b   1.000
_cell.length_c   1.000
_cell.angle_alpha   90.00
_cell.angle_beta   90.00
_cell.angle_gamma   90.00
#
_symmetry.space_group_name_H-M   'P 1'
#
loop_
_entity.id
_entity.type
_entity.pdbx_description
1 polymer ?
#
loop_
_entity_poly.entity_id
_entity_poly.type
_entity_poly.pdbx_seq_one_letter_code
_entity_poly.pdbx_strand_id
1 'polypeptide(L)' 'TYAFQHQRYWAETASVSGDASGLGQQALEHPLLSAAVTLPDGGAVLTGRLSSNSHSWIADHNVLGSVLLPGTGLVELA' A
#
# COMPACT_ATOMS: atom_id res chain seq x y z
N THR A 1 -5.62 -34.75 -28.85
CA THR A 1 -5.49 -33.70 -27.82
C THR A 1 -6.71 -32.81 -27.91
N TYR A 2 -7.45 -32.61 -26.83
CA TYR A 2 -8.68 -31.82 -26.87
C TYR A 2 -8.36 -30.33 -26.78
N ALA A 3 -8.98 -29.53 -27.65
CA ALA A 3 -8.82 -28.08 -27.63
C ALA A 3 -9.76 -27.50 -26.58
N PHE A 4 -9.27 -27.35 -25.35
CA PHE A 4 -10.01 -26.60 -24.33
C PHE A 4 -10.16 -25.15 -24.77
N GLN A 5 -11.34 -24.58 -24.54
CA GLN A 5 -11.54 -23.15 -24.70
C GLN A 5 -10.88 -22.45 -23.50
N HIS A 6 -9.72 -21.82 -23.73
CA HIS A 6 -8.99 -21.13 -22.68
C HIS A 6 -9.58 -19.75 -22.44
N GLN A 7 -10.45 -19.66 -21.43
CA GLN A 7 -10.99 -18.39 -20.94
C GLN A 7 -10.45 -18.11 -19.54
N ARG A 8 -10.09 -16.86 -19.27
CA ARG A 8 -9.54 -16.43 -17.98
C ARG A 8 -10.68 -16.21 -17.00
N TYR A 9 -10.83 -17.11 -16.03
CA TYR A 9 -11.83 -17.03 -14.96
C TYR A 9 -11.24 -16.58 -13.62
N TRP A 10 -10.33 -15.62 -13.64
CA TRP A 10 -9.78 -15.02 -12.42
C TRP A 10 -10.58 -13.77 -12.05
N ALA A 11 -10.87 -13.59 -10.76
CA ALA A 11 -11.43 -12.33 -10.28
C ALA A 11 -10.43 -11.20 -10.54
N GLU A 12 -10.87 -10.17 -11.27
CA GLU A 12 -10.07 -8.98 -11.49
C GLU A 12 -10.01 -8.18 -10.20
N THR A 13 -8.81 -7.82 -9.77
CA THR A 13 -8.62 -6.95 -8.62
C THR A 13 -9.01 -5.54 -9.06
N ALA A 14 -10.24 -5.13 -8.81
CA ALA A 14 -10.60 -3.73 -8.92
C ALA A 14 -9.71 -2.92 -7.98
N SER A 15 -9.29 -1.72 -8.39
CA SER A 15 -8.74 -0.73 -7.47
C SER A 15 -9.76 -0.55 -6.35
N VAL A 16 -9.45 -1.03 -5.15
CA VAL A 16 -10.38 -1.02 -4.00
C VAL A 16 -10.83 0.43 -3.78
N SER A 17 -12.08 0.73 -4.08
CA SER A 17 -12.70 2.02 -3.77
C SER A 17 -13.35 1.90 -2.40
N GLY A 18 -12.58 2.15 -1.35
CA GLY A 18 -13.05 2.11 0.03
C GLY A 18 -11.89 2.39 0.98
N ASP A 19 -12.16 3.08 2.08
CA ASP A 19 -11.16 3.29 3.14
C ASP A 19 -11.12 2.09 4.11
N ALA A 20 -10.23 2.16 5.09
CA ALA A 20 -10.05 1.06 6.04
C ALA A 20 -11.15 0.97 7.12
N SER A 21 -12.12 1.89 7.13
CA SER A 21 -13.19 1.92 8.14
C SER A 21 -14.06 0.67 8.09
N GLY A 22 -14.36 0.16 6.90
CA GLY A 22 -15.11 -1.08 6.69
C GLY A 22 -14.40 -2.34 7.22
N LEU A 23 -13.11 -2.23 7.53
CA LEU A 23 -12.29 -3.30 8.12
C LEU A 23 -12.14 -3.16 9.65
N GLY A 24 -12.87 -2.23 10.27
CA GLY A 24 -12.75 -1.93 11.71
C GLY A 24 -11.45 -1.21 12.07
N GLN A 25 -10.76 -0.63 11.09
CA GLN A 25 -9.55 0.16 11.30
C GLN A 25 -9.89 1.64 11.17
N GLN A 26 -9.10 2.50 11.80
CA GLN A 26 -9.24 3.93 11.59
C GLN A 26 -8.59 4.29 10.25
N ALA A 27 -9.36 4.87 9.33
CA ALA A 27 -8.82 5.42 8.09
C ALA A 27 -7.96 6.67 8.36
N LEU A 28 -6.85 6.82 7.64
CA LEU A 28 -5.96 7.97 7.73
C LEU A 28 -5.88 8.73 6.41
N GLU A 29 -5.89 10.06 6.48
CA GLU A 29 -5.63 10.94 5.34
C GLU A 29 -4.13 11.28 5.26
N HIS A 30 -3.27 10.26 5.25
CA HIS A 30 -1.83 10.43 5.16
C HIS A 30 -1.30 9.90 3.81
N PRO A 31 -0.37 10.60 3.13
CA PRO A 31 0.08 10.19 1.80
C PRO A 31 0.66 8.76 1.74
N LEU A 32 1.33 8.31 2.80
CA LEU A 32 1.94 6.98 2.87
C LEU A 32 1.20 5.98 3.77
N LEU A 33 0.32 6.46 4.65
CA LEU A 33 -0.36 5.64 5.66
C LEU A 33 -1.85 5.71 5.43
N SER A 34 -2.48 4.55 5.25
CA SER A 34 -3.91 4.47 4.94
C SER A 34 -4.77 4.11 6.15
N ALA A 35 -4.18 3.47 7.17
CA ALA A 35 -4.96 3.03 8.32
C ALA A 35 -4.15 2.92 9.62
N ALA A 36 -4.85 3.06 10.75
CA ALA A 36 -4.35 2.81 12.08
C ALA A 36 -5.19 1.77 12.82
N VAL A 37 -4.53 0.97 13.65
CA VAL A 37 -5.14 0.06 14.62
C VAL A 37 -4.60 0.42 15.99
N THR A 38 -5.46 0.91 16.89
CA THR A 38 -5.10 1.17 18.28
C THR A 38 -5.00 -0.13 19.06
N LEU A 39 -3.93 -0.31 19.82
CA LEU A 39 -3.70 -1.49 20.63
C LEU A 39 -4.17 -1.25 22.09
N PRO A 40 -4.52 -2.31 22.83
CA PRO A 40 -4.98 -2.19 24.22
C PRO A 40 -3.93 -1.66 25.20
N ASP A 41 -2.64 -1.75 24.86
CA ASP A 41 -1.51 -1.26 25.66
C ASP A 41 -1.27 0.25 25.48
N GLY A 42 -2.11 0.93 24.70
CA GLY A 42 -1.96 2.35 24.37
C GLY A 42 -1.07 2.63 23.16
N GLY A 43 -0.54 1.59 22.50
CA GLY A 43 0.17 1.71 21.24
C GLY A 43 -0.75 1.81 20.03
N ALA A 44 -0.15 1.94 18.84
CA ALA A 44 -0.85 1.85 17.56
C ALA A 44 0.00 1.15 16.50
N VAL A 45 -0.65 0.41 15.60
CA VAL A 45 -0.05 -0.12 14.37
C VAL A 45 -0.57 0.70 13.19
N LEU A 46 0.35 1.32 12.47
CA LEU A 46 0.09 2.10 11.27
C LEU A 46 0.35 1.24 10.04
N THR A 47 -0.52 1.30 9.05
CA THR A 47 -0.39 0.51 7.81
C THR A 47 -0.56 1.38 6.58
N GLY A 48 0.10 0.97 5.50
CA GLY A 48 0.11 1.66 4.21
C GLY A 48 0.78 0.81 3.14
N ARG A 49 0.79 1.30 1.91
CA ARG A 49 1.41 0.61 0.77
C ARG A 49 2.38 1.53 0.05
N LEU A 50 3.64 1.11 0.00
CA LEU A 50 4.69 1.79 -0.77
C LEU A 50 4.82 1.14 -2.14
N SER A 51 4.58 1.90 -3.20
CA SER A 51 4.72 1.45 -4.57
C SER A 51 4.97 2.65 -5.48
N SER A 52 5.89 2.53 -6.43
CA SER A 52 6.10 3.57 -7.45
C SER A 52 4.87 3.81 -8.33
N ASN A 53 3.95 2.86 -8.42
CA ASN A 53 2.71 3.01 -9.17
C ASN A 53 1.69 3.91 -8.45
N SER A 54 1.71 3.95 -7.12
CA SER A 54 0.88 4.86 -6.32
C SER A 54 1.61 6.15 -5.95
N HIS A 55 2.93 6.08 -5.81
CA HIS A 55 3.81 7.17 -5.37
C HIS A 55 4.98 7.27 -6.33
N SER A 56 4.79 7.94 -7.47
CA SER A 56 5.79 8.03 -8.53
C SER A 56 7.13 8.58 -8.04
N TRP A 57 7.10 9.51 -7.08
CA TRP A 57 8.30 10.12 -6.49
C TRP A 57 9.25 9.12 -5.82
N ILE A 58 8.76 7.94 -5.39
CA ILE A 58 9.63 6.90 -4.83
C ILE A 58 10.65 6.44 -5.88
N ALA A 59 10.23 6.35 -7.15
CA ALA A 59 11.12 5.94 -8.24
C ALA A 59 12.25 6.96 -8.50
N ASP A 60 12.07 8.22 -8.09
CA ASP A 60 13.04 9.29 -8.28
C ASP A 60 14.23 9.16 -7.32
N HIS A 61 14.09 8.41 -6.22
CA HIS A 61 15.18 8.13 -5.29
C HIS A 61 15.95 6.86 -5.68
N ASN A 62 16.75 7.00 -6.72
CA ASN A 62 17.63 5.95 -7.23
C ASN A 62 19.07 6.14 -6.74
N VAL A 63 19.60 5.14 -6.03
CA VAL A 63 20.98 5.10 -5.56
C VAL A 63 21.68 3.94 -6.26
N LEU A 64 22.63 4.26 -7.14
CA LEU A 64 23.46 3.28 -7.86
C LEU A 64 22.62 2.22 -8.63
N GLY A 65 21.52 2.64 -9.25
CA GLY A 65 20.62 1.77 -10.01
C GLY A 65 19.53 1.10 -9.18
N SER A 66 19.53 1.28 -7.85
CA SER A 66 18.52 0.70 -6.95
C SER A 66 17.55 1.78 -6.46
N VAL A 67 16.25 1.53 -6.60
CA VAL A 67 15.21 2.41 -6.04
C VAL A 67 15.08 2.13 -4.55
N LEU A 68 15.24 3.18 -3.74
CA LEU A 68 15.16 3.12 -2.28
C LEU A 68 14.13 4.14 -1.78
N LEU A 69 13.53 3.89 -0.62
CA LEU A 69 12.78 4.93 0.06
C LEU A 69 13.80 5.95 0.64
N PRO A 70 13.65 7.27 0.39
CA PRO A 70 14.49 8.28 1.02
C PRO A 70 14.44 8.18 2.54
N GLY A 71 15.57 8.43 3.20
CA GLY A 71 15.62 8.49 4.67
C GLY A 71 14.66 9.53 5.26
N THR A 72 14.41 10.64 4.56
CA THR A 72 13.41 11.64 4.95
C THR A 72 11.99 11.09 4.92
N GLY A 73 11.69 10.12 4.06
CA GLY A 73 10.40 9.42 4.06
C GLY A 73 10.21 8.54 5.29
N LEU A 74 11.29 8.03 5.90
CA LEU A 74 11.23 7.35 7.19
C LEU A 74 11.09 8.32 8.36
N VAL A 75 11.71 9.51 8.27
CA VAL A 75 11.56 10.58 9.28
C VAL A 75 10.11 11.07 9.35
N GLU A 76 9.42 11.17 8.21
CA GLU A 76 8.00 11.52 8.17
C GLU A 76 7.10 10.51 8.91
N LEU A 77 7.55 9.26 9.07
CA LEU A 77 6.80 8.21 9.77
C LEU A 77 7.09 8.17 11.29
N ALA A 78 7.96 9.04 11.80
CA ALA A 78 8.44 9.03 13.18
C ALA A 78 7.74 10.05 14.09
#